data_AF-A0A2V8U0Z6-F1
#
_entry.id   AF-A0A2V8U0Z6-F1
#
_cell.length_a   1.000
_cell.length_b   1.000
_cell.length_c   1.000
_cell.angle_alpha   90.00
_cell.angle_beta   90.00
_cell.angle_gamma   90.00
#
_symmetry.space_group_name_H-M   'P 1'
#
loop_
_entity.id
_entity.type
_entity.pdbx_description
1 polymer ?
#
loop_
_entity_poly.entity_id
_entity_poly.type
_entity_poly.pdbx_seq_one_letter_code
_entity_poly.pdbx_strand_id
1 'polypeptide(L)' 'SVPVLYAGPQPNYAGLDQVNVGLSLSLRGAGESNVVLTVDGKSSNTVTINIK' A
#
# COMPACT_ATOMS: atom_id res chain seq x y z
N SER A 1 -9.26 -4.86 2.76
CA SER A 1 -7.82 -5.21 2.84
C SER A 1 -7.43 -5.99 1.59
N VAL A 2 -6.15 -6.05 1.26
CA VAL A 2 -5.60 -6.77 0.10
C VAL A 2 -4.38 -7.60 0.51
N PRO A 3 -3.98 -8.64 -0.25
CA PRO A 3 -2.79 -9.42 0.06
C PRO A 3 -1.50 -8.59 0.06
N VAL A 4 -0.69 -8.76 1.10
CA VAL A 4 0.69 -8.25 1.16
C VAL A 4 1.61 -9.29 0.54
N LEU A 5 2.31 -8.90 -0.52
CA LEU A 5 3.21 -9.76 -1.28
C LEU A 5 4.65 -9.67 -0.75
N TYR A 6 5.00 -8.55 -0.11
CA TYR A 6 6.30 -8.32 0.51
C TYR A 6 6.19 -7.22 1.57
N ALA A 7 6.96 -7.36 2.66
CA ALA A 7 7.19 -6.31 3.65
C ALA A 7 8.62 -6.48 4.22
N GLY A 8 9.46 -5.46 4.10
CA GLY A 8 10.85 -5.50 4.57
C GLY A 8 11.73 -4.43 3.92
N PRO A 9 13.07 -4.54 4.04
CA PRO A 9 14.00 -3.52 3.54
C PRO A 9 13.86 -3.24 2.04
N GLN A 10 13.96 -1.96 1.67
CA GLN A 10 13.97 -1.49 0.28
C GLN A 10 15.39 -1.59 -0.30
N PRO A 11 15.63 -2.40 -1.35
CA PRO A 11 16.95 -2.56 -1.97
C PRO A 11 17.66 -1.27 -2.39
N ASN A 12 16.91 -0.26 -2.85
CA ASN A 12 17.50 0.94 -3.46
C ASN A 12 17.78 2.09 -2.49
N TYR A 13 17.21 2.04 -1.28
CA TYR A 13 17.27 3.15 -0.33
C TYR A 13 17.58 2.62 1.07
N ALA A 14 18.84 2.78 1.49
CA ALA A 14 19.30 2.32 2.79
C ALA A 14 18.50 2.99 3.92
N GLY A 15 18.09 2.18 4.90
CA GLY A 15 17.30 2.63 6.04
C GLY A 15 15.80 2.79 5.76
N LEU A 16 15.32 2.49 4.55
CA LEU A 16 13.90 2.45 4.23
C LEU A 16 13.41 1.00 4.11
N ASP A 17 12.15 0.80 4.49
CA ASP A 17 11.40 -0.42 4.22
C ASP A 17 10.36 -0.15 3.12
N GLN A 18 9.89 -1.22 2.48
CA GLN A 18 8.83 -1.19 1.47
C GLN A 18 7.78 -2.26 1.77
N VAL A 19 6.56 -2.02 1.26
CA VAL A 19 5.46 -2.97 1.28
C VAL A 19 4.88 -3.06 -0.12
N ASN A 20 4.82 -4.28 -0.67
CA ASN A 20 4.18 -4.54 -1.96
C ASN A 20 2.82 -5.20 -1.73
N VAL A 21 1.78 -4.68 -2.38
CA VAL A 21 0.40 -5.18 -2.27
C VAL A 21 -0.18 -5.48 -3.64
N GLY A 22 -0.96 -6.56 -3.73
CA GLY A 22 -1.72 -6.89 -4.93
C GLY A 22 -3.04 -6.12 -4.96
N LEU A 23 -3.24 -5.26 -5.96
CA LEU A 23 -4.53 -4.58 -6.15
C LEU A 23 -5.53 -5.48 -6.88
N SER A 24 -6.77 -5.54 -6.38
CA SER A 24 -7.86 -6.26 -7.03
C SER A 24 -8.30 -5.56 -8.31
N LEU A 25 -8.58 -6.33 -9.38
CA LEU A 25 -9.13 -5.80 -10.63
C LEU A 25 -10.50 -5.14 -10.47
N SER A 26 -11.20 -5.38 -9.36
CA SER A 26 -12.45 -4.70 -9.01
C SER A 26 -12.27 -3.20 -8.70
N LEU A 27 -11.03 -2.74 -8.46
CA LEU A 27 -10.71 -1.34 -8.19
C LEU A 27 -10.44 -0.52 -9.47
N ARG A 28 -10.40 -1.15 -10.64
CA ARG A 28 -10.13 -0.45 -11.90
C ARG A 28 -11.17 0.65 -12.13
N GLY A 29 -10.71 1.85 -12.49
CA GLY A 29 -11.56 3.03 -12.67
C GLY A 29 -12.21 3.58 -11.39
N ALA A 30 -11.79 3.16 -10.19
CA ALA A 30 -12.34 3.69 -8.94
C ALA A 30 -12.03 5.18 -8.70
N GLY A 31 -11.10 5.76 -9.45
CA GLY A 31 -10.75 7.17 -9.33
C GLY A 31 -9.97 7.43 -8.04
N GLU A 32 -10.26 8.55 -7.39
CA GLU A 32 -9.57 8.93 -6.16
C GLU A 32 -9.93 7.98 -5.01
N SER A 33 -8.92 7.43 -4.35
CA SER A 33 -9.07 6.38 -3.34
C SER A 33 -8.07 6.56 -2.21
N ASN A 34 -8.57 6.38 -0.98
CA ASN A 34 -7.74 6.40 0.22
C ASN A 34 -7.01 5.08 0.40
N VAL A 35 -5.74 5.17 0.78
CA VAL A 35 -4.88 4.04 1.15
C VAL A 35 -4.43 4.24 2.59
N VAL A 36 -4.63 3.21 3.40
CA VAL A 36 -4.22 3.15 4.80
C VAL A 36 -3.40 1.88 4.99
N LEU A 37 -2.18 2.01 5.50
CA LEU A 37 -1.36 0.88 5.91
C LEU A 37 -1.54 0.66 7.41
N THR A 38 -1.85 -0.57 7.82
CA THR A 38 -1.94 -0.94 9.23
C THR A 38 -0.95 -2.07 9.52
N VAL A 39 -0.09 -1.87 10.52
CA VAL A 39 0.88 -2.88 11.00
C VAL A 39 0.68 -3.05 12.50
N ASP A 40 0.54 -4.30 12.97
CA ASP A 40 0.31 -4.64 14.38
C ASP A 40 -0.80 -3.80 15.04
N GLY A 41 -1.89 -3.57 14.29
CA GLY A 41 -3.05 -2.80 14.73
C GLY A 41 -2.87 -1.27 14.74
N LYS A 42 -1.72 -0.75 14.31
CA LYS A 42 -1.47 0.70 14.18
C LYS A 42 -1.57 1.15 12.73
N SER A 43 -2.45 2.10 12.47
CA SER A 43 -2.59 2.72 11.15
C SER A 43 -1.57 3.83 10.94
N SER A 44 -1.05 3.93 9.72
CA SER A 44 -0.24 5.05 9.25
C SER A 44 -1.10 6.28 8.95
N ASN A 45 -0.46 7.35 8.49
CA ASN A 45 -1.15 8.43 7.78
C ASN A 45 -1.88 7.88 6.54
N THR A 46 -3.10 8.36 6.32
CA THR A 46 -3.85 8.09 5.10
C THR A 46 -3.25 8.86 3.94
N VAL A 47 -3.02 8.19 2.83
CA VAL A 47 -2.63 8.82 1.57
C VAL A 47 -3.71 8.61 0.52
N THR A 48 -3.77 9.50 -0.46
CA THR A 48 -4.75 9.44 -1.53
C THR A 48 -4.05 9.10 -2.84
N ILE A 49 -4.60 8.14 -3.58
CA ILE A 49 -4.12 7.75 -4.91
C ILE A 49 -5.27 7.82 -5.92
N ASN A 50 -4.94 7.96 -7.20
CA ASN A 50 -5.91 7.83 -8.28
C ASN A 50 -5.74 6.46 -8.96
N ILE A 51 -6.77 5.62 -8.92
CA ILE A 51 -6.80 4.31 -9.56
C ILE A 51 -7.49 4.47 -10.91
N LYS A 52 -6.71 4.35 -11.99
CA LYS A 52 -7.17 4.42 -13.39
C LYS A 52 -7.51 3.04 -13.92
#